data_AF-A0A2U1RHW3-F1
#
_entry.id   AF-A0A2U1RHW3-F1
#
_cell.length_a   1.000
_cell.length_b   1.000
_cell.length_c   1.000
_cell.angle_alpha   90.00
_cell.angle_beta   90.00
_cell.angle_gamma   90.00
#
_symmetry.space_group_name_H-M   'P 1'
#
loop_
_entity.id
_entity.type
_entity.pdbx_description
1 polymer ?
#
loop_
_entity_poly.entity_id
_entity_poly.type
_entity_poly.pdbx_seq_one_letter_code
_entity_poly.pdbx_strand_id
1 'polypeptide(L)'
;MRQSRMYSGVIALALGTLLSTAGPAMAAENFGAHLNGGQETNPSTISTNGTGFLFATLNDAENAINYTLVYFDLQSPATVAHIHLGAPGVTGGVIAPLCGQGTAPACPASGAFLNGTIVASDVLAVQGIAAGDFAALVRAMRSGLTYANVHNVLFPSGEIRGQILQ
;
A
#
# COMPACT_ATOMS: atom_id res chain seq x y z
N MET A 1 -68.74 -57.13 -8.94
CA MET A 1 -67.87 -56.09 -9.54
C MET A 1 -67.54 -55.06 -8.47
N ARG A 2 -66.31 -55.04 -7.95
CA ARG A 2 -65.78 -53.92 -7.17
C ARG A 2 -64.25 -53.99 -7.25
N GLN A 3 -63.67 -53.17 -8.12
CA GLN A 3 -62.22 -53.12 -8.33
C GLN A 3 -61.58 -52.26 -7.23
N SER A 4 -60.64 -52.83 -6.49
CA SER A 4 -59.77 -52.13 -5.54
C SER A 4 -58.55 -51.56 -6.29
N ARG A 5 -58.40 -50.24 -6.29
CA ARG A 5 -57.23 -49.53 -6.87
C ARG A 5 -56.12 -49.41 -5.82
N MET A 6 -54.94 -49.90 -6.17
CA MET A 6 -53.66 -49.65 -5.50
C MET A 6 -53.23 -48.19 -5.72
N TYR A 7 -52.69 -47.54 -4.69
CA TYR A 7 -51.94 -46.29 -4.83
C TYR A 7 -50.57 -46.49 -4.18
N SER A 8 -49.53 -46.66 -5.01
CA SER A 8 -48.14 -46.60 -4.60
C SER A 8 -47.72 -45.15 -4.43
N GLY A 9 -47.22 -44.78 -3.25
CA GLY A 9 -46.68 -43.45 -2.98
C GLY A 9 -45.32 -43.25 -3.65
N VAL A 10 -45.13 -42.10 -4.30
CA VAL A 10 -43.83 -41.66 -4.82
C VAL A 10 -43.25 -40.66 -3.83
N ILE A 11 -42.13 -41.01 -3.20
CA ILE A 11 -41.31 -40.09 -2.40
C ILE A 11 -40.39 -39.36 -3.37
N ALA A 12 -40.59 -38.04 -3.54
CA ALA A 12 -39.70 -37.20 -4.32
C ALA A 12 -38.63 -36.59 -3.39
N LEU A 13 -37.37 -37.02 -3.57
CA LEU A 13 -36.22 -36.46 -2.88
C LEU A 13 -35.68 -35.28 -3.69
N ALA A 14 -35.94 -34.05 -3.24
CA ALA A 14 -35.40 -32.84 -3.86
C ALA A 14 -33.97 -32.59 -3.36
N LEU A 15 -32.97 -32.87 -4.20
CA LEU A 15 -31.58 -32.52 -3.94
C LEU A 15 -31.36 -31.06 -4.42
N GLY A 16 -31.35 -30.12 -3.48
CA GLY A 16 -31.01 -28.72 -3.76
C GLY A 16 -29.51 -28.57 -4.00
N THR A 17 -29.11 -28.19 -5.21
CA THR A 17 -27.72 -27.81 -5.51
C THR A 17 -27.44 -26.40 -4.98
N LEU A 18 -26.57 -26.28 -3.97
CA LEU A 18 -25.99 -24.99 -3.61
C LEU A 18 -25.02 -24.58 -4.72
N LEU A 19 -25.39 -23.55 -5.48
CA LEU A 19 -24.51 -22.92 -6.45
C LEU A 19 -23.68 -21.86 -5.70
N SER A 20 -22.47 -22.23 -5.28
CA SER A 20 -21.51 -21.30 -4.70
C SER A 20 -20.97 -20.39 -5.80
N THR A 21 -21.47 -19.16 -5.90
CA THR A 21 -20.87 -18.13 -6.76
C THR A 21 -19.62 -17.60 -6.05
N ALA A 22 -18.47 -18.20 -6.32
CA ALA A 22 -17.20 -17.52 -6.04
C ALA A 22 -17.18 -16.25 -6.91
N GLY A 23 -17.23 -15.07 -6.26
CA GLY A 23 -17.06 -13.81 -6.95
C GLY A 23 -15.68 -13.73 -7.61
N PRO A 24 -15.49 -12.88 -8.63
CA PRO A 24 -14.18 -12.71 -9.23
C PRO A 24 -13.18 -12.25 -8.15
N ALA A 25 -12.08 -12.98 -7.99
CA ALA A 25 -10.95 -12.49 -7.21
C ALA A 25 -10.43 -11.23 -7.91
N MET A 26 -10.41 -10.10 -7.20
CA MET A 26 -9.73 -8.91 -7.70
C MET A 26 -8.24 -9.22 -7.73
N ALA A 27 -7.60 -9.06 -8.88
CA ALA A 27 -6.17 -9.28 -8.99
C ALA A 27 -5.41 -8.29 -8.09
N ALA A 28 -4.36 -8.76 -7.42
CA ALA A 28 -3.47 -7.92 -6.63
C ALA A 28 -3.02 -6.68 -7.43
N GLU A 29 -3.15 -5.51 -6.82
CA GLU A 29 -2.82 -4.24 -7.44
C GLU A 29 -1.39 -3.84 -7.08
N ASN A 30 -0.55 -3.62 -8.09
CA ASN A 30 0.84 -3.24 -7.90
C ASN A 30 1.00 -1.73 -8.05
N PHE A 31 1.93 -1.18 -7.28
CA PHE A 31 2.34 0.20 -7.33
C PHE A 31 3.87 0.27 -7.28
N GLY A 32 4.42 1.34 -7.85
CA GLY A 32 5.84 1.61 -7.85
C GLY A 32 6.16 3.09 -7.74
N ALA A 33 7.35 3.38 -7.22
CA ALA A 33 7.93 4.72 -7.28
C ALA A 33 9.45 4.61 -7.53
N HIS A 34 9.96 5.43 -8.45
CA HIS A 34 11.40 5.72 -8.53
C HIS A 34 11.68 7.00 -7.76
N LEU A 35 12.53 6.89 -6.73
CA LEU A 35 12.87 7.99 -5.85
C LEU A 35 14.19 8.62 -6.29
N ASN A 36 14.23 9.95 -6.38
CA ASN A 36 15.44 10.73 -6.62
C ASN A 36 15.32 12.15 -6.05
N GLY A 37 16.44 12.84 -5.89
CA GLY A 37 16.46 14.22 -5.34
C GLY A 37 15.81 15.27 -6.26
N GLY A 38 15.69 14.97 -7.55
CA GLY A 38 15.03 15.80 -8.56
C GLY A 38 13.54 16.04 -8.29
N GLN A 39 12.90 15.12 -7.57
CA GLN A 39 11.49 15.19 -7.22
C GLN A 39 11.22 15.83 -5.86
N GLU A 40 12.27 16.13 -5.08
CA GLU A 40 12.12 16.87 -3.84
C GLU A 40 11.65 18.30 -4.08
N THR A 41 10.80 18.79 -3.18
CA THR A 41 10.21 20.13 -3.29
C THR A 41 10.29 20.93 -2.01
N ASN A 42 10.81 20.38 -0.92
CA ASN A 42 10.89 21.07 0.37
C ASN A 42 12.28 20.92 1.01
N PRO A 43 13.07 22.01 1.14
CA PRO A 43 12.77 23.38 0.71
C PRO A 43 12.91 23.59 -0.81
N SER A 44 13.61 22.69 -1.49
CA SER A 44 13.90 22.77 -2.93
C SER A 44 14.29 21.40 -3.46
N THR A 45 14.45 21.31 -4.79
CA THR A 45 15.10 20.16 -5.43
C THR A 45 16.49 19.93 -4.84
N ILE A 46 16.85 18.65 -4.69
CA ILE A 46 18.12 18.22 -4.11
C ILE A 46 19.02 17.66 -5.22
N SER A 47 20.24 18.20 -5.30
CA SER A 47 21.31 17.64 -6.13
C SER A 47 22.03 16.55 -5.35
N THR A 48 21.69 15.29 -5.63
CA THR A 48 22.31 14.11 -5.00
C THR A 48 22.40 12.97 -6.00
N ASN A 49 23.29 12.02 -5.73
CA ASN A 49 23.35 10.72 -6.39
C ASN A 49 22.36 9.71 -5.79
N GLY A 50 21.77 10.05 -4.64
CA GLY A 50 20.78 9.24 -3.96
C GLY A 50 19.65 8.82 -4.89
N THR A 51 19.30 7.54 -4.83
CA THR A 51 18.21 6.96 -5.63
C THR A 51 17.54 5.84 -4.85
N GLY A 52 16.30 5.52 -5.19
CA GLY A 52 15.60 4.39 -4.57
C GLY A 52 14.42 3.90 -5.36
N PHE A 53 13.90 2.75 -4.97
CA PHE A 53 12.74 2.13 -5.56
C PHE A 53 11.82 1.64 -4.46
N LEU A 54 10.54 1.98 -4.58
CA LEU A 54 9.46 1.37 -3.82
C LEU A 54 8.67 0.47 -4.76
N PHE A 55 8.41 -0.75 -4.33
CA PHE A 55 7.42 -1.65 -4.91
C PHE A 55 6.39 -1.94 -3.83
N ALA A 56 5.11 -1.83 -4.15
CA ALA A 56 4.03 -2.06 -3.22
C ALA A 56 2.91 -2.84 -3.88
N THR A 57 2.34 -3.81 -3.17
CA THR A 57 1.24 -4.65 -3.65
C THR A 57 0.10 -4.62 -2.65
N LEU A 58 -1.04 -4.09 -3.06
CA LEU A 58 -2.30 -4.20 -2.34
C LEU A 58 -2.85 -5.61 -2.51
N ASN A 59 -3.18 -6.26 -1.40
CA ASN A 59 -3.78 -7.59 -1.42
C ASN A 59 -5.24 -7.57 -1.89
N ASP A 60 -5.74 -8.73 -2.32
CA ASP A 60 -7.10 -8.90 -2.85
C ASP A 60 -8.20 -8.52 -1.84
N ALA A 61 -7.89 -8.57 -0.54
CA ALA A 61 -8.81 -8.18 0.53
C ALA A 61 -8.84 -6.66 0.80
N GLU A 62 -8.03 -5.88 0.08
CA GLU A 62 -7.83 -4.44 0.24
C GLU A 62 -7.60 -3.98 1.69
N ASN A 63 -6.85 -4.77 2.46
CA ASN A 63 -6.59 -4.49 3.88
C ASN A 63 -5.12 -4.54 4.28
N ALA A 64 -4.23 -4.86 3.34
CA ALA A 64 -2.79 -4.83 3.55
C ALA A 64 -2.06 -4.45 2.27
N ILE A 65 -1.05 -3.58 2.40
CA ILE A 65 -0.07 -3.28 1.35
C ILE A 65 1.25 -3.89 1.77
N ASN A 66 1.72 -4.90 1.04
CA ASN A 66 3.08 -5.40 1.21
C ASN A 66 4.01 -4.54 0.36
N TYR A 67 5.14 -4.12 0.92
CA TYR A 67 6.09 -3.30 0.19
C TYR A 67 7.52 -3.80 0.33
N THR A 68 8.30 -3.48 -0.69
CA THR A 68 9.75 -3.56 -0.70
C THR A 68 10.32 -2.18 -1.04
N LEU A 69 11.15 -1.64 -0.15
CA LEU A 69 11.90 -0.42 -0.37
C LEU A 69 13.39 -0.74 -0.46
N VAL A 70 14.07 -0.11 -1.42
CA VAL A 70 15.54 -0.12 -1.50
C VAL A 70 16.02 1.26 -1.91
N TYR A 71 17.15 1.70 -1.35
CA TYR A 71 17.78 2.98 -1.68
C TYR A 71 19.29 2.86 -1.67
N PHE A 72 19.94 3.72 -2.43
CA PHE A 72 21.37 3.72 -2.71
C PHE A 72 21.92 5.14 -2.63
N ASP A 73 23.23 5.25 -2.35
CA ASP A 73 24.03 6.45 -2.55
C ASP A 73 23.49 7.73 -1.89
N LEU A 74 22.76 7.57 -0.78
CA LEU A 74 22.35 8.69 0.07
C LEU A 74 23.58 9.38 0.66
N GLN A 75 23.54 10.70 0.81
CA GLN A 75 24.68 11.45 1.36
C GLN A 75 24.93 11.18 2.85
N SER A 76 23.93 10.67 3.57
CA SER A 76 24.09 10.13 4.92
C SER A 76 23.09 9.00 5.19
N PRO A 77 23.32 8.15 6.21
CA PRO A 77 22.44 7.02 6.51
C PRO A 77 20.98 7.43 6.69
N ALA A 78 20.06 6.66 6.09
CA ALA A 78 18.63 6.87 6.24
C ALA A 78 18.21 6.81 7.72
N THR A 79 17.34 7.73 8.12
CA THR A 79 16.82 7.82 9.50
C THR A 79 15.36 7.40 9.57
N VAL A 80 14.55 7.87 8.61
CA VAL A 80 13.14 7.53 8.45
C VAL A 80 12.78 7.50 6.97
N ALA A 81 11.77 6.71 6.63
CA ALA A 81 11.13 6.74 5.31
C ALA A 81 9.62 6.66 5.47
N HIS A 82 8.90 7.32 4.58
CA HIS A 82 7.45 7.52 4.70
C HIS A 82 6.75 7.41 3.34
N ILE A 83 5.46 7.11 3.39
CA ILE A 83 4.50 7.50 2.37
C ILE A 83 3.82 8.80 2.84
N HIS A 84 3.69 9.77 1.94
CA HIS A 84 3.02 11.05 2.17
C HIS A 84 1.78 11.21 1.29
N LEU A 85 0.84 12.07 1.71
CA LEU A 85 -0.34 12.46 0.94
C LEU A 85 -0.07 13.77 0.18
N GLY A 86 0.35 13.68 -1.08
CA GLY A 86 0.60 14.84 -1.93
C GLY A 86 0.60 14.49 -3.42
N ALA A 87 0.02 15.39 -4.23
CA ALA A 87 0.12 15.34 -5.68
C ALA A 87 1.58 15.54 -6.14
N PRO A 88 1.91 15.23 -7.41
CA PRO A 88 3.23 15.52 -7.97
C PRO A 88 3.64 16.98 -7.73
N GLY A 89 4.83 17.17 -7.18
CA GLY A 89 5.38 18.50 -6.87
C GLY A 89 4.78 19.19 -5.64
N VAL A 90 3.80 18.59 -4.95
CA VAL A 90 3.17 19.15 -3.76
C VAL A 90 3.60 18.38 -2.52
N THR A 91 4.18 19.07 -1.53
CA THR A 91 4.54 18.46 -0.24
C THR A 91 3.27 18.18 0.58
N GLY A 92 3.23 17.00 1.20
CA GLY A 92 2.15 16.55 2.06
C GLY A 92 2.66 16.06 3.40
N GLY A 93 1.76 15.83 4.34
CA GLY A 93 2.03 15.12 5.59
C GLY A 93 2.19 13.62 5.38
N VAL A 94 2.74 12.96 6.40
CA VAL A 94 2.96 11.51 6.43
C VAL A 94 1.61 10.79 6.59
N ILE A 95 1.31 9.84 5.70
CA ILE A 95 0.13 8.98 5.80
C ILE A 95 0.48 7.59 6.34
N ALA A 96 1.69 7.08 6.09
CA ALA A 96 2.15 5.79 6.64
C ALA A 96 3.69 5.75 6.76
N PRO A 97 4.24 5.21 7.86
CA PRO A 97 5.68 4.99 7.99
C PRO A 97 6.14 3.76 7.22
N LEU A 98 7.33 3.84 6.61
CA LEU A 98 8.02 2.72 5.96
C LEU A 98 9.19 2.23 6.82
N CYS A 99 9.96 3.13 7.43
CA CYS A 99 10.99 2.76 8.42
C CYS A 99 11.31 3.89 9.40
N GLY A 100 11.89 3.51 10.54
CA GLY A 100 12.48 4.42 11.51
C GLY A 100 11.47 5.21 12.37
N GLN A 101 10.16 4.97 12.21
CA GLN A 101 9.11 5.65 12.97
C GLN A 101 8.02 4.68 13.44
N GLY A 102 7.62 4.82 14.71
CA GLY A 102 6.51 4.06 15.28
C GLY A 102 6.80 2.55 15.33
N THR A 103 5.89 1.76 14.78
CA THR A 103 5.99 0.30 14.66
C THR A 103 6.78 -0.15 13.43
N ALA A 104 7.15 0.77 12.53
CA ALA A 104 7.91 0.43 11.35
C ALA A 104 9.33 -0.06 11.72
N PRO A 105 9.90 -1.00 10.95
CA PRO A 105 11.26 -1.48 11.15
C PRO A 105 12.29 -0.35 11.08
N ALA A 106 13.48 -0.57 11.64
CA ALA A 106 14.59 0.36 11.45
C ALA A 106 14.97 0.46 9.97
N CYS A 107 15.38 1.65 9.52
CA CYS A 107 15.86 1.84 8.16
C CYS A 107 17.18 1.07 7.96
N PRO A 108 17.29 0.19 6.96
CA PRO A 108 18.50 -0.59 6.76
C PRO A 108 19.63 0.25 6.14
N ALA A 109 20.82 -0.35 6.05
CA ALA A 109 21.93 0.25 5.32
C ALA A 109 21.61 0.39 3.81
N SER A 110 22.33 1.29 3.15
CA SER A 110 22.26 1.49 1.70
C SER A 110 22.38 0.16 0.94
N GLY A 111 21.51 -0.06 -0.04
CA GLY A 111 21.46 -1.23 -0.91
C GLY A 111 20.79 -2.47 -0.33
N ALA A 112 20.38 -2.46 0.94
CA ALA A 112 19.61 -3.56 1.52
C ALA A 112 18.11 -3.41 1.23
N PHE A 113 17.44 -4.53 0.93
CA PHE A 113 15.99 -4.57 0.77
C PHE A 113 15.29 -4.50 2.12
N LEU A 114 14.43 -3.50 2.28
CA LEU A 114 13.48 -3.39 3.38
C LEU A 114 12.14 -3.96 2.93
N ASN A 115 11.63 -4.96 3.65
CA ASN A 115 10.29 -5.47 3.43
C ASN A 115 9.39 -5.10 4.61
N GLY A 116 8.13 -4.80 4.32
CA GLY A 116 7.14 -4.55 5.36
C GLY A 116 5.72 -4.66 4.85
N THR A 117 4.79 -4.50 5.78
CA THR A 117 3.36 -4.51 5.51
C THR A 117 2.75 -3.30 6.18
N ILE A 118 1.96 -2.53 5.43
CA ILE A 118 1.13 -1.45 5.95
C ILE A 118 -0.28 -2.01 6.09
N VAL A 119 -0.85 -1.89 7.29
CA VAL A 119 -2.24 -2.20 7.59
C VAL A 119 -2.94 -0.96 8.15
N ALA A 120 -4.23 -1.06 8.47
CA ALA A 120 -5.02 0.07 8.98
C ALA A 120 -4.37 0.78 10.18
N SER A 121 -3.79 0.05 11.13
CA SER A 121 -3.15 0.67 12.31
C SER A 121 -1.93 1.53 12.00
N ASP A 122 -1.32 1.37 10.82
CA ASP A 122 -0.16 2.16 10.40
C ASP A 122 -0.58 3.47 9.70
N VAL A 123 -1.87 3.62 9.37
CA VAL A 123 -2.41 4.82 8.72
C VAL A 123 -2.55 5.94 9.74
N LEU A 124 -1.81 7.02 9.51
CA LEU A 124 -1.81 8.22 10.34
C LEU A 124 -2.90 9.20 9.90
N ALA A 125 -3.40 9.99 10.85
CA ALA A 125 -4.30 11.08 10.54
C ALA A 125 -3.55 12.21 9.81
N VAL A 126 -3.98 12.57 8.60
CA VAL A 126 -3.32 13.58 7.78
C VAL A 126 -4.28 14.21 6.79
N GLN A 127 -4.27 15.54 6.65
CA GLN A 127 -4.99 16.26 5.58
C GLN A 127 -6.45 15.80 5.35
N GLY A 128 -7.19 15.51 6.43
CA GLY A 128 -8.59 15.06 6.38
C GLY A 128 -8.79 13.54 6.31
N ILE A 129 -7.72 12.75 6.23
CA ILE A 129 -7.75 11.30 6.43
C ILE A 129 -7.66 11.02 7.93
N ALA A 130 -8.55 10.16 8.44
CA ALA A 130 -8.53 9.73 9.84
C ALA A 130 -7.48 8.62 10.04
N ALA A 131 -6.89 8.55 11.24
CA ALA A 131 -6.04 7.41 11.60
C ALA A 131 -6.85 6.11 11.49
N GLY A 132 -6.26 5.06 10.91
CA GLY A 132 -6.99 3.82 10.63
C GLY A 132 -7.72 3.74 9.30
N ASP A 133 -7.89 4.85 8.56
CA ASP A 133 -8.63 4.86 7.29
C ASP A 133 -7.78 4.34 6.12
N PHE A 134 -7.57 3.02 6.12
CA PHE A 134 -6.83 2.31 5.07
C PHE A 134 -7.45 2.48 3.69
N ALA A 135 -8.78 2.52 3.62
CA ALA A 135 -9.48 2.73 2.37
C ALA A 135 -9.16 4.11 1.76
N ALA A 136 -8.97 5.16 2.58
CA ALA A 136 -8.51 6.46 2.10
C ALA A 136 -7.07 6.43 1.59
N LEU A 137 -6.16 5.71 2.26
CA LEU A 137 -4.79 5.49 1.75
C LEU A 137 -4.83 4.83 0.37
N VAL A 138 -5.58 3.73 0.21
CA VAL A 138 -5.71 3.02 -1.08
C VAL A 138 -6.29 3.93 -2.17
N ARG A 139 -7.35 4.71 -1.86
CA ARG A 139 -7.91 5.69 -2.80
C ARG A 139 -6.88 6.76 -3.21
N ALA A 140 -6.04 7.22 -2.27
CA ALA A 140 -5.00 8.20 -2.55
C ALA A 140 -3.89 7.62 -3.44
N MET A 141 -3.48 6.36 -3.21
CA MET A 141 -2.52 5.66 -4.07
C MET A 141 -3.06 5.50 -5.50
N ARG A 142 -4.30 5.01 -5.65
CA ARG A 142 -5.01 4.87 -6.94
C ARG A 142 -5.15 6.19 -7.69
N SER A 143 -5.30 7.29 -6.96
CA SER A 143 -5.41 8.64 -7.55
C SER A 143 -4.05 9.26 -7.89
N GLY A 144 -2.94 8.57 -7.63
CA GLY A 144 -1.60 9.12 -7.81
C GLY A 144 -1.33 10.31 -6.90
N LEU A 145 -1.95 10.35 -5.70
CA LEU A 145 -1.82 11.43 -4.71
C LEU A 145 -0.92 11.05 -3.54
N THR A 146 -0.06 10.05 -3.71
CA THR A 146 0.90 9.63 -2.69
C THR A 146 2.31 9.56 -3.24
N TYR A 147 3.29 9.84 -2.38
CA TYR A 147 4.71 9.71 -2.73
C TYR A 147 5.49 9.05 -1.61
N ALA A 148 6.53 8.30 -1.97
CA ALA A 148 7.50 7.77 -1.04
C ALA A 148 8.64 8.78 -0.86
N ASN A 149 9.17 8.88 0.36
CA ASN A 149 10.29 9.76 0.68
C ASN A 149 11.24 9.10 1.69
N VAL A 150 12.54 9.33 1.55
CA VAL A 150 13.59 8.87 2.48
C VAL A 150 14.34 10.07 3.01
N HIS A 151 14.49 10.12 4.33
CA HIS A 151 15.09 11.23 5.07
C HIS A 151 16.36 10.79 5.77
N ASN A 152 17.28 11.72 5.97
CA ASN A 152 18.45 11.51 6.79
C ASN A 152 18.83 12.79 7.54
N VAL A 153 19.95 12.73 8.27
CA VAL A 153 20.39 13.85 9.12
C VAL A 153 20.79 15.09 8.32
N LEU A 154 21.23 14.94 7.07
CA LEU A 154 21.57 16.06 6.19
C LEU A 154 20.32 16.66 5.51
N PHE A 155 19.35 15.81 5.21
CA PHE A 155 18.10 16.16 4.55
C PHE A 155 16.89 15.72 5.39
N PRO A 156 16.60 16.42 6.50
CA PRO A 156 15.52 16.04 7.40
C PRO A 156 14.14 16.15 6.73
N SER A 157 13.99 17.04 5.74
CA SER A 157 12.76 17.17 4.95
C SER A 157 12.61 16.12 3.85
N GLY A 158 13.68 15.36 3.53
CA GLY A 158 13.72 14.37 2.46
C GLY A 158 14.95 14.56 1.56
N GLU A 159 15.70 13.48 1.29
CA GLU A 159 16.78 13.49 0.29
C GLU A 159 16.28 13.02 -1.08
N ILE A 160 15.43 11.98 -1.10
CA ILE A 160 14.90 11.37 -2.32
C ILE A 160 13.40 11.14 -2.23
N ARG A 161 12.67 11.55 -3.27
CA ARG A 161 11.21 11.43 -3.38
C ARG A 161 10.82 10.75 -4.68
N GLY A 162 9.71 10.01 -4.65
CA GLY A 162 9.13 9.34 -5.82
C GLY A 162 7.61 9.29 -5.72
N GLN A 163 6.89 9.78 -6.73
CA GLN A 163 5.44 9.62 -6.79
C GLN A 163 5.08 8.13 -6.94
N ILE A 164 4.11 7.67 -6.16
CA ILE A 164 3.61 6.29 -6.22
C ILE A 164 2.50 6.23 -7.26
N LEU A 165 2.71 5.36 -8.25
CA LEU A 165 1.82 5.12 -9.38
C LEU A 165 1.59 3.62 -9.54
N GLN A 166 0.50 3.23 -10.21
CA GLN A 166 0.18 1.85 -10.53
C GLN A 166 1.04 1.31 -11.70
#